data_AF-A0A1W1E1Y7-F1
#
_entry.id   AF-A0A1W1E1Y7-F1
#
_cell.length_a   1.000
_cell.length_b   1.000
_cell.length_c   1.000
_cell.angle_alpha   90.00
_cell.angle_beta   90.00
_cell.angle_gamma   90.00
#
_symmetry.space_group_name_H-M   'P 1'
#
loop_
_entity.id
_entity.type
_entity.pdbx_description
1 polymer ?
#
loop_
_entity_poly.entity_id
_entity_poly.type
_entity_poly.pdbx_seq_one_letter_code
_entity_poly.pdbx_strand_id
1 'polypeptide(L)'
;MKFFKKVIVIALFLGLTSNLIALDEKQQNNTPLLTLSKNENGSFNGVFNNAPLRGILKKVSSYTGLEFSVLPQVDASYTLKFTNWSGEKLIDRVVRDISNYRFFVKNNTIRTTKSLILLDSDGKDVPMQQTFDIGKADFDFDKRFNGINQATKLNVPLIELPEVVALMALSEQQKQHDLFYKRVVNPNNPASAYTFKVRYSKQHKMMIPFKKNGKPESKKAEGFMNFYTVANAIIKKQNFLEVYRNGKDVYLRFKDKALKDTFMLISGDETNMEVVQKVGTKGLPNMQSRLIGNQDEFTTLTEIHHPKGTVILADVVITQ
;
A
#
# COMPACT_ATOMS: atom_id res chain seq x y z
N MET A 1 39.14 -16.80 -19.47
CA MET A 1 38.76 -17.13 -18.08
C MET A 1 37.65 -16.20 -17.61
N LYS A 2 36.41 -16.68 -17.43
CA LYS A 2 35.39 -15.94 -16.67
C LYS A 2 34.72 -16.90 -15.69
N PHE A 3 34.76 -16.49 -14.43
CA PHE A 3 34.36 -17.24 -13.24
C PHE A 3 32.87 -17.60 -13.27
N PHE A 4 32.54 -18.88 -13.11
CA PHE A 4 31.24 -19.30 -12.61
C PHE A 4 31.29 -19.32 -11.07
N LYS A 5 30.59 -18.38 -10.42
CA LYS A 5 30.20 -18.53 -9.02
C LYS A 5 28.75 -19.01 -8.97
N LYS A 6 28.59 -20.22 -8.42
CA LYS A 6 27.33 -20.78 -7.91
C LYS A 6 26.70 -19.84 -6.88
N VAL A 7 25.40 -20.05 -6.62
CA VAL A 7 24.69 -20.12 -5.30
C VAL A 7 23.19 -19.84 -5.57
N ILE A 8 22.31 -20.86 -5.64
CA ILE A 8 21.42 -21.47 -4.60
C ILE A 8 20.55 -20.37 -3.90
N VAL A 9 19.21 -20.38 -3.88
CA VAL A 9 18.34 -21.04 -2.84
C VAL A 9 16.86 -20.60 -2.98
N ILE A 10 15.97 -21.61 -2.93
CA ILE A 10 14.68 -21.81 -2.18
C ILE A 10 13.43 -20.94 -2.44
N ALA A 11 12.30 -21.64 -2.60
CA ALA A 11 10.93 -21.16 -2.65
C ALA A 11 10.08 -21.85 -1.54
N LEU A 12 9.12 -21.10 -0.97
CA LEU A 12 8.11 -21.61 -0.03
C LEU A 12 6.71 -21.40 -0.62
N PHE A 13 5.87 -22.43 -0.44
CA PHE A 13 4.59 -22.66 -1.09
C PHE A 13 3.44 -22.24 -0.15
N LEU A 14 2.50 -21.41 -0.59
CA LEU A 14 1.19 -21.24 0.05
C LEU A 14 0.14 -21.09 -1.05
N GLY A 15 -0.66 -22.15 -1.24
CA GLY A 15 -1.83 -22.14 -2.10
C GLY A 15 -3.04 -21.57 -1.39
N LEU A 16 -4.01 -21.08 -2.17
CA LEU A 16 -5.44 -21.02 -1.84
C LEU A 16 -6.23 -20.79 -3.15
N THR A 17 -7.27 -21.59 -3.34
CA THR A 17 -8.16 -21.68 -4.50
C THR A 17 -9.41 -20.79 -4.37
N SER A 18 -10.16 -20.65 -5.48
CA SER A 18 -11.56 -20.19 -5.67
C SER A 18 -11.78 -18.67 -5.87
N ASN A 19 -12.61 -18.15 -6.78
CA ASN A 19 -13.76 -18.69 -7.54
C ASN A 19 -13.88 -18.08 -8.97
N LEU A 20 -14.47 -18.88 -9.88
CA LEU A 20 -14.95 -18.50 -11.21
C LEU A 20 -16.14 -17.52 -11.12
N ILE A 21 -16.19 -16.55 -12.04
CA ILE A 21 -17.44 -15.99 -12.55
C ILE A 21 -17.47 -16.29 -14.05
N ALA A 22 -18.49 -17.06 -14.46
CA ALA A 22 -18.81 -17.32 -15.84
C ALA A 22 -19.43 -16.07 -16.48
N LEU A 23 -18.89 -15.66 -17.62
CA LEU A 23 -19.56 -14.79 -18.58
C LEU A 23 -19.75 -15.63 -19.85
N ASP A 24 -21.02 -15.84 -20.16
CA ASP A 24 -21.52 -16.55 -21.33
C ASP A 24 -21.45 -15.62 -22.54
N GLU A 25 -20.45 -15.80 -23.41
CA GLU A 25 -20.44 -15.22 -24.76
C GLU A 25 -19.96 -16.26 -25.77
N LYS A 26 -20.93 -16.79 -26.53
CA LYS A 26 -20.83 -17.40 -27.87
C LYS A 26 -19.54 -18.17 -28.16
N GLN A 27 -19.65 -19.50 -28.16
CA GLN A 27 -18.69 -20.43 -28.75
C GLN A 27 -18.37 -20.07 -30.22
N GLN A 28 -17.36 -19.23 -30.42
CA GLN A 28 -16.60 -19.18 -31.66
C GLN A 28 -15.43 -20.14 -31.50
N ASN A 29 -15.39 -21.20 -32.31
CA ASN A 29 -14.26 -22.14 -32.52
C ASN A 29 -13.10 -21.98 -31.53
N ASN A 30 -13.20 -22.68 -30.39
CA ASN A 30 -12.21 -22.72 -29.31
C ASN A 30 -10.91 -23.45 -29.70
N THR A 31 -10.54 -23.47 -30.97
CA THR A 31 -9.22 -23.98 -31.39
C THR A 31 -8.18 -22.92 -31.02
N PRO A 32 -7.21 -23.25 -30.15
CA PRO A 32 -6.14 -22.31 -29.81
C PRO A 32 -5.42 -21.89 -31.09
N LEU A 33 -5.48 -20.60 -31.41
CA LEU A 33 -4.82 -20.03 -32.58
C LEU A 33 -3.73 -19.08 -32.13
N LEU A 34 -2.51 -19.29 -32.63
CA LEU A 34 -1.36 -18.43 -32.34
C LEU A 34 -0.65 -18.07 -33.65
N THR A 35 -1.04 -16.95 -34.26
CA THR A 35 -0.36 -16.37 -35.41
C THR A 35 0.38 -15.08 -35.02
N LEU A 36 1.61 -14.97 -35.50
CA LEU A 36 2.45 -13.77 -35.38
C LEU A 36 3.35 -13.76 -36.60
N SER A 37 3.36 -12.66 -37.34
CA SER A 37 4.19 -12.45 -38.53
C SER A 37 4.86 -11.08 -38.47
N LYS A 38 6.05 -10.98 -39.06
CA LYS A 38 6.79 -9.73 -39.22
C LYS A 38 6.63 -9.25 -40.67
N ASN A 39 6.20 -8.01 -40.83
CA ASN A 39 6.07 -7.33 -42.12
C ASN A 39 7.45 -6.87 -42.62
N GLU A 40 7.57 -6.57 -43.92
CA GLU A 40 8.82 -6.08 -44.54
C GLU A 40 9.33 -4.79 -43.89
N ASN A 41 8.42 -3.91 -43.45
CA ASN A 41 8.73 -2.67 -42.74
C ASN A 41 9.12 -2.85 -41.26
N GLY A 42 9.27 -4.10 -40.80
CA GLY A 42 9.66 -4.43 -39.42
C GLY A 42 8.54 -4.40 -38.38
N SER A 43 7.30 -4.09 -38.77
CA SER A 43 6.12 -4.16 -37.90
C SER A 43 5.54 -5.59 -37.80
N PHE A 44 4.58 -5.80 -36.91
CA PHE A 44 4.03 -7.11 -36.57
C PHE A 44 2.51 -7.17 -36.71
N ASN A 45 2.01 -8.29 -37.23
CA ASN A 45 0.60 -8.67 -37.26
C ASN A 45 0.41 -9.97 -36.46
N GLY A 46 -0.71 -10.11 -35.76
CA GLY A 46 -0.97 -11.34 -35.01
C GLY A 46 -2.41 -11.53 -34.58
N VAL A 47 -2.76 -12.81 -34.40
CA VAL A 47 -4.01 -13.26 -33.79
C VAL A 47 -3.68 -14.33 -32.76
N PHE A 48 -3.97 -14.03 -31.51
CA PHE A 48 -3.98 -14.95 -30.39
C PHE A 48 -5.45 -15.22 -30.08
N ASN A 49 -5.90 -16.46 -30.12
CA ASN A 49 -7.24 -16.85 -29.72
C ASN A 49 -7.13 -17.98 -28.70
N ASN A 50 -7.49 -17.70 -27.45
CA ASN A 50 -7.30 -18.61 -26.31
C ASN A 50 -5.88 -19.23 -26.29
N ALA A 51 -4.87 -18.45 -26.67
CA ALA A 51 -3.52 -18.97 -26.86
C ALA A 51 -2.78 -19.01 -25.51
N PRO A 52 -2.10 -20.12 -25.16
CA PRO A 52 -1.33 -20.19 -23.91
C PRO A 52 -0.23 -19.13 -23.84
N LEU A 53 -0.10 -18.48 -22.69
CA LEU A 53 0.90 -17.43 -22.45
C LEU A 53 2.31 -17.85 -22.84
N ARG A 54 2.71 -19.08 -22.49
CA ARG A 54 4.02 -19.65 -22.86
C ARG A 54 4.22 -19.68 -24.36
N GLY A 55 3.17 -20.03 -25.12
CA GLY A 55 3.18 -20.03 -26.57
C GLY A 55 3.35 -18.62 -27.15
N ILE A 56 2.58 -17.66 -26.64
CA ILE A 56 2.66 -16.25 -27.02
C ILE A 56 4.08 -15.71 -26.81
N LEU A 57 4.63 -15.88 -25.60
CA LEU A 57 5.94 -15.36 -25.24
C LEU A 57 7.08 -16.06 -26.00
N LYS A 58 6.97 -17.36 -26.27
CA LYS A 58 7.93 -18.08 -27.13
C LYS A 58 7.94 -17.51 -28.54
N LYS A 59 6.77 -17.15 -29.09
CA LYS A 59 6.68 -16.60 -30.43
C LYS A 59 7.21 -15.17 -30.49
N VAL A 60 6.86 -14.32 -29.53
CA VAL A 60 7.44 -12.97 -29.40
C VAL A 60 8.96 -13.05 -29.27
N SER A 61 9.48 -13.99 -28.47
CA SER A 61 10.92 -14.24 -28.31
C SER A 61 11.64 -14.48 -29.63
N SER A 62 11.08 -15.32 -30.50
CA SER A 62 11.66 -15.63 -31.81
C SER A 62 11.78 -14.44 -32.76
N TYR A 63 10.99 -13.38 -32.53
CA TYR A 63 10.98 -12.19 -33.38
C TYR A 63 11.75 -11.00 -32.79
N THR A 64 11.80 -10.89 -31.46
CA THR A 64 12.43 -9.75 -30.78
C THR A 64 13.81 -10.07 -30.24
N GLY A 65 14.20 -11.35 -30.18
CA GLY A 65 15.44 -11.79 -29.54
C GLY A 65 15.43 -11.66 -28.01
N LEU A 66 14.29 -11.30 -27.42
CA LEU A 66 14.11 -11.28 -25.97
C LEU A 66 13.76 -12.68 -25.50
N GLU A 67 14.44 -13.20 -24.50
CA GLU A 67 14.04 -14.44 -23.85
C GLU A 67 12.93 -14.17 -22.84
N PHE A 68 12.00 -15.11 -22.69
CA PHE A 68 10.94 -15.03 -21.69
C PHE A 68 10.95 -16.32 -20.88
N SER A 69 10.89 -16.19 -19.55
CA SER A 69 10.82 -17.31 -18.61
C SER A 69 9.52 -17.22 -17.84
N VAL A 70 8.59 -18.12 -18.12
CA VAL A 70 7.30 -18.18 -17.41
C VAL A 70 7.43 -19.15 -16.25
N LEU A 71 7.13 -18.71 -15.03
CA LEU A 71 7.15 -19.57 -13.85
C LEU A 71 6.20 -20.76 -14.02
N PRO A 72 6.54 -21.99 -13.58
CA PRO A 72 5.74 -23.21 -13.80
C PRO A 72 4.25 -23.06 -13.47
N GLN A 73 3.94 -22.33 -12.40
CA GLN A 73 2.60 -22.09 -11.87
C GLN A 73 1.74 -21.09 -12.66
N VAL A 74 2.28 -20.44 -13.69
CA VAL A 74 1.49 -19.54 -14.55
C VAL A 74 0.87 -20.36 -15.67
N ASP A 75 -0.44 -20.58 -15.54
CA ASP A 75 -1.30 -21.16 -16.57
C ASP A 75 -2.40 -20.16 -16.94
N ALA A 76 -2.22 -19.50 -18.08
CA ALA A 76 -3.10 -18.44 -18.56
C ALA A 76 -3.15 -18.46 -20.08
N SER A 77 -4.32 -18.16 -20.64
CA SER A 77 -4.55 -18.02 -22.07
C SER A 77 -5.09 -16.63 -22.41
N TYR A 78 -4.80 -16.15 -23.62
CA TYR A 78 -5.16 -14.80 -24.05
C TYR A 78 -5.73 -14.79 -25.46
N THR A 79 -6.69 -13.88 -25.67
CA THR A 79 -7.22 -13.53 -26.98
C THR A 79 -6.83 -12.09 -27.31
N LEU A 80 -6.09 -11.89 -28.39
CA LEU A 80 -5.60 -10.59 -28.84
C LEU A 80 -5.46 -10.59 -30.37
N LYS A 81 -5.98 -9.56 -31.04
CA LYS A 81 -5.81 -9.35 -32.47
C LYS A 81 -5.17 -7.99 -32.72
N PHE A 82 -4.13 -7.94 -33.55
CA PHE A 82 -3.41 -6.71 -33.85
C PHE A 82 -2.78 -6.71 -35.24
N THR A 83 -2.56 -5.50 -35.77
CA THR A 83 -1.92 -5.26 -37.05
C THR A 83 -0.98 -4.07 -36.96
N ASN A 84 0.14 -4.14 -37.68
CA ASN A 84 1.15 -3.10 -37.85
C ASN A 84 1.70 -2.54 -36.52
N TRP A 85 1.92 -3.40 -35.53
CA TRP A 85 2.55 -2.99 -34.28
C TRP A 85 4.07 -2.93 -34.42
N SER A 86 4.71 -1.91 -33.88
CA SER A 86 6.17 -1.92 -33.70
C SER A 86 6.57 -3.00 -32.71
N GLY A 87 7.83 -3.46 -32.75
CA GLY A 87 8.34 -4.44 -31.78
C GLY A 87 8.19 -3.94 -30.34
N GLU A 88 8.47 -2.67 -30.08
CA GLU A 88 8.28 -2.04 -28.77
C GLU A 88 6.82 -2.05 -28.32
N LYS A 89 5.88 -1.72 -29.23
CA LYS A 89 4.45 -1.74 -28.93
C LYS A 89 3.93 -3.16 -28.71
N LEU A 90 4.45 -4.13 -29.47
CA LEU A 90 4.16 -5.55 -29.28
C LEU A 90 4.61 -6.03 -27.91
N ILE A 91 5.84 -5.70 -27.51
CA ILE A 91 6.36 -6.03 -26.18
C ILE A 91 5.54 -5.33 -25.11
N ASP A 92 5.33 -4.01 -25.22
CA ASP A 92 4.59 -3.21 -24.25
C ASP A 92 3.16 -3.73 -24.07
N ARG A 93 2.47 -4.11 -25.16
CA ARG A 93 1.09 -4.61 -25.09
C ARG A 93 0.99 -6.07 -24.67
N VAL A 94 1.90 -6.95 -25.09
CA VAL A 94 2.00 -8.32 -24.54
C VAL A 94 2.38 -8.26 -23.05
N VAL A 95 3.08 -7.22 -22.61
CA VAL A 95 3.41 -7.01 -21.20
C VAL A 95 2.25 -6.37 -20.42
N ARG A 96 1.53 -5.43 -21.03
CA ARG A 96 0.47 -4.61 -20.39
C ARG A 96 -0.95 -5.12 -20.54
N ASP A 97 -1.29 -5.89 -21.57
CA ASP A 97 -2.65 -6.43 -21.72
C ASP A 97 -2.77 -7.82 -21.06
N ILE A 98 -1.62 -8.45 -20.77
CA ILE A 98 -1.45 -9.67 -19.96
C ILE A 98 -1.31 -9.29 -18.45
N SER A 99 -1.53 -8.01 -18.09
CA SER A 99 -1.04 -7.33 -16.87
C SER A 99 -1.69 -7.69 -15.53
N ASN A 100 -2.17 -8.90 -15.35
CA ASN A 100 -2.18 -9.45 -14.00
C ASN A 100 -0.81 -10.01 -13.57
N TYR A 101 0.25 -9.84 -14.39
CA TYR A 101 1.61 -10.28 -14.06
C TYR A 101 2.67 -9.19 -14.35
N ARG A 102 3.73 -9.04 -13.53
CA ARG A 102 4.89 -8.16 -13.80
C ARG A 102 6.06 -8.90 -14.40
N PHE A 103 6.76 -8.27 -15.33
CA PHE A 103 7.87 -8.79 -16.11
C PHE A 103 9.24 -8.31 -15.54
N PHE A 104 10.19 -9.21 -15.25
CA PHE A 104 11.54 -8.88 -14.76
C PHE A 104 12.60 -9.02 -15.86
N VAL A 105 13.28 -7.95 -16.28
CA VAL A 105 14.39 -8.04 -17.25
C VAL A 105 15.69 -8.38 -16.51
N LYS A 106 16.25 -9.58 -16.73
CA LYS A 106 17.61 -9.95 -16.30
C LYS A 106 18.33 -10.61 -17.47
N ASN A 107 19.41 -9.99 -17.97
CA ASN A 107 20.22 -10.52 -19.08
C ASN A 107 19.37 -10.96 -20.29
N ASN A 108 18.46 -10.10 -20.76
CA ASN A 108 17.50 -10.38 -21.84
C ASN A 108 16.43 -11.46 -21.57
N THR A 109 16.31 -12.00 -20.35
CA THR A 109 15.22 -12.92 -19.99
C THR A 109 14.15 -12.24 -19.13
N ILE A 110 12.87 -12.40 -19.47
CA ILE A 110 11.73 -11.76 -18.79
C ILE A 110 10.87 -12.75 -17.97
N ARG A 111 10.75 -12.57 -16.64
CA ARG A 111 9.94 -13.43 -15.72
C ARG A 111 8.66 -12.76 -15.20
N THR A 112 7.54 -13.48 -15.04
CA THR A 112 6.20 -12.94 -14.70
C THR A 112 5.65 -13.26 -13.28
N THR A 113 5.41 -12.27 -12.40
CA THR A 113 4.54 -12.35 -11.17
C THR A 113 3.99 -10.98 -10.72
N LYS A 114 2.71 -10.85 -10.30
CA LYS A 114 2.20 -9.68 -9.53
C LYS A 114 2.64 -9.83 -8.07
N SER A 115 3.87 -9.46 -7.75
CA SER A 115 4.34 -9.43 -6.37
C SER A 115 5.06 -8.12 -6.14
N LEU A 116 4.44 -7.22 -5.37
CA LEU A 116 5.18 -6.17 -4.66
C LEU A 116 6.00 -6.90 -3.60
N ILE A 117 7.20 -7.34 -3.96
CA ILE A 117 8.11 -7.99 -3.02
C ILE A 117 8.64 -6.89 -2.09
N LEU A 118 8.25 -6.99 -0.83
CA LEU A 118 8.83 -6.20 0.24
C LEU A 118 9.91 -7.02 0.91
N LEU A 119 11.08 -6.42 1.04
CA LEU A 119 12.19 -7.00 1.79
C LEU A 119 12.28 -6.30 3.14
N ASP A 120 12.46 -7.07 4.21
CA ASP A 120 12.81 -6.54 5.52
C ASP A 120 14.30 -6.10 5.58
N SER A 121 14.79 -5.78 6.78
CA SER A 121 16.19 -5.38 6.95
C SER A 121 17.22 -6.46 6.63
N ASP A 122 16.77 -7.71 6.58
CA ASP A 122 17.60 -8.90 6.44
C ASP A 122 17.44 -9.50 5.02
N GLY A 123 16.69 -8.81 4.15
CA GLY A 123 16.46 -9.24 2.77
C GLY A 123 15.41 -10.34 2.64
N LYS A 124 14.56 -10.56 3.65
CA LYS A 124 13.49 -11.56 3.62
C LYS A 124 12.18 -10.98 3.13
N ASP A 125 11.41 -11.80 2.42
CA ASP A 125 10.08 -11.47 1.94
C ASP A 125 9.12 -11.20 3.11
N VAL A 126 8.40 -10.08 3.01
CA VAL A 126 7.42 -9.66 4.00
C VAL A 126 6.00 -9.88 3.45
N PRO A 127 5.14 -10.65 4.14
CA PRO A 127 3.74 -10.80 3.77
C PRO A 127 2.99 -9.46 3.84
N MET A 128 2.18 -9.18 2.81
CA MET A 128 1.43 -7.92 2.65
C MET A 128 -0.08 -8.06 2.71
N GLN A 129 -0.59 -9.29 2.90
CA GLN A 129 -2.03 -9.56 2.86
C GLN A 129 -2.81 -8.69 3.84
N GLN A 130 -2.36 -8.63 5.10
CA GLN A 130 -2.96 -7.80 6.14
C GLN A 130 -3.01 -6.31 5.75
N THR A 131 -1.97 -5.77 5.09
CA THR A 131 -1.95 -4.38 4.62
C THR A 131 -2.94 -4.14 3.47
N PHE A 132 -3.12 -5.10 2.57
CA PHE A 132 -4.16 -5.02 1.55
C PHE A 132 -5.56 -5.07 2.17
N ASP A 133 -5.76 -5.90 3.18
CA ASP A 133 -7.06 -6.07 3.83
C ASP A 133 -7.47 -4.80 4.59
N ILE A 134 -6.52 -4.14 5.28
CA ILE A 134 -6.74 -2.79 5.87
C ILE A 134 -7.19 -1.79 4.82
N GLY A 135 -6.54 -1.82 3.66
CA GLY A 135 -6.81 -0.91 2.56
C GLY A 135 -8.10 -1.17 1.78
N LYS A 136 -8.62 -2.40 1.87
CA LYS A 136 -9.90 -2.84 1.28
C LYS A 136 -11.06 -2.75 2.26
N ALA A 137 -10.77 -2.64 3.55
CA ALA A 137 -11.80 -2.41 4.56
C ALA A 137 -12.41 -1.03 4.31
N ASP A 138 -13.69 -0.99 3.94
CA ASP A 138 -14.46 0.24 3.85
C ASP A 138 -14.58 0.85 5.25
N PHE A 139 -13.64 1.72 5.60
CA PHE A 139 -13.75 2.54 6.80
C PHE A 139 -14.43 3.85 6.46
N ASP A 140 -15.65 4.02 6.97
CA ASP A 140 -16.43 5.22 6.77
C ASP A 140 -16.01 6.31 7.78
N PHE A 141 -15.07 7.15 7.36
CA PHE A 141 -14.62 8.31 8.12
C PHE A 141 -15.77 9.25 8.47
N ASP A 142 -16.65 9.56 7.53
CA ASP A 142 -17.74 10.52 7.74
C ASP A 142 -18.71 10.01 8.81
N LYS A 143 -19.02 8.71 8.83
CA LYS A 143 -19.82 8.10 9.89
C LYS A 143 -19.18 8.26 11.27
N ARG A 144 -17.86 8.05 11.41
CA ARG A 144 -17.18 8.25 12.70
C ARG A 144 -17.19 9.71 13.13
N PHE A 145 -17.13 10.65 12.20
CA PHE A 145 -17.10 12.07 12.52
C PHE A 145 -18.49 12.67 12.79
N ASN A 146 -19.55 12.12 12.22
CA ASN A 146 -20.92 12.54 12.54
C ASN A 146 -21.27 12.36 14.02
N GLY A 147 -20.58 11.47 14.74
CA GLY A 147 -20.73 11.28 16.18
C GLY A 147 -20.44 12.55 17.01
N ILE A 148 -19.64 13.50 16.48
CA ILE A 148 -19.34 14.76 17.18
C ILE A 148 -20.57 15.65 17.33
N ASN A 149 -21.53 15.59 16.40
CA ASN A 149 -22.74 16.41 16.43
C ASN A 149 -23.69 16.01 17.58
N GLN A 150 -23.48 14.82 18.14
CA GLN A 150 -24.19 14.29 19.29
C GLN A 150 -23.34 14.33 20.56
N ALA A 151 -22.10 14.83 20.48
CA ALA A 151 -21.16 14.84 21.59
C ALA A 151 -21.39 16.03 22.52
N THR A 152 -21.26 15.79 23.82
CA THR A 152 -21.37 16.82 24.86
C THR A 152 -20.00 17.40 25.16
N LYS A 153 -19.90 18.73 25.22
CA LYS A 153 -18.66 19.41 25.62
C LYS A 153 -18.29 19.06 27.05
N LEU A 154 -17.04 18.69 27.27
CA LEU A 154 -16.49 18.44 28.61
C LEU A 154 -15.61 19.62 29.05
N ASN A 155 -15.72 19.99 30.33
CA ASN A 155 -14.86 20.98 30.97
C ASN A 155 -13.82 20.27 31.87
N VAL A 156 -13.12 19.30 31.29
CA VAL A 156 -12.06 18.56 31.98
C VAL A 156 -10.71 18.80 31.29
N PRO A 157 -9.61 18.88 32.03
CA PRO A 157 -8.28 18.93 31.44
C PRO A 157 -8.02 17.73 30.52
N LEU A 158 -7.46 17.99 29.35
CA LEU A 158 -7.16 16.96 28.34
C LEU A 158 -6.30 15.82 28.89
N ILE A 159 -5.33 16.15 29.74
CA ILE A 159 -4.38 15.21 30.33
C ILE A 159 -5.00 14.31 31.41
N GLU A 160 -6.23 14.60 31.84
CA GLU A 160 -6.96 13.77 32.82
C GLU A 160 -7.89 12.76 32.14
N LEU A 161 -8.08 12.86 30.83
CA LEU A 161 -8.90 11.93 30.07
C LEU A 161 -8.19 10.58 29.96
N PRO A 162 -8.82 9.45 30.38
CA PRO A 162 -8.18 8.13 30.33
C PRO A 162 -7.62 7.76 28.95
N GLU A 163 -8.34 8.11 27.88
CA GLU A 163 -7.95 7.81 26.50
C GLU A 163 -6.70 8.60 26.08
N VAL A 164 -6.57 9.83 26.59
CA VAL A 164 -5.38 10.67 26.36
C VAL A 164 -4.21 10.17 27.20
N VAL A 165 -4.43 9.77 28.45
CA VAL A 165 -3.39 9.16 29.30
C VAL A 165 -2.85 7.88 28.65
N ALA A 166 -3.72 6.99 28.20
CA ALA A 166 -3.33 5.77 27.49
C ALA A 166 -2.55 6.07 26.21
N LEU A 167 -2.99 7.04 25.40
CA LEU A 167 -2.28 7.47 24.20
C LEU A 167 -0.87 8.02 24.52
N MET A 168 -0.73 8.73 25.64
CA MET A 168 0.55 9.26 26.11
C MET A 168 1.48 8.14 26.57
N ALA A 169 0.96 7.11 27.26
CA ALA A 169 1.71 5.92 27.65
C ALA A 169 2.24 5.17 26.43
N LEU A 170 1.38 4.88 25.45
CA LEU A 170 1.76 4.28 24.16
C LEU A 170 2.83 5.10 23.44
N SER A 171 2.68 6.43 23.41
CA SER A 171 3.66 7.35 22.84
C SER A 171 5.03 7.25 23.51
N GLU A 172 5.08 7.17 24.83
CA GLU A 172 6.34 7.07 25.58
C GLU A 172 7.04 5.73 25.37
N GLN A 173 6.28 4.63 25.29
CA GLN A 173 6.81 3.32 24.91
C GLN A 173 7.36 3.33 23.48
N GLN A 174 6.61 3.86 22.50
CA GLN A 174 7.06 3.91 21.10
C GLN A 174 8.40 4.63 20.89
N LYS A 175 8.74 5.61 21.74
CA LYS A 175 10.03 6.31 21.65
C LYS A 175 11.24 5.43 22.00
N GLN A 176 11.00 4.31 22.70
CA GLN A 176 12.05 3.39 23.15
C GLN A 176 12.38 2.33 22.09
N HIS A 177 11.55 2.20 21.06
CA HIS A 177 11.62 1.13 20.07
C HIS A 177 11.77 1.66 18.64
N ASP A 178 12.28 0.80 17.76
CA ASP A 178 12.22 1.05 16.32
C ASP A 178 10.85 0.61 15.80
N LEU A 179 10.27 1.37 14.88
CA LEU A 179 9.00 1.02 14.24
C LEU A 179 9.27 0.50 12.83
N PHE A 180 8.76 -0.69 12.52
CA PHE A 180 8.84 -1.30 11.21
C PHE A 180 7.51 -1.15 10.47
N TYR A 181 7.46 -0.26 9.49
CA TYR A 181 6.29 -0.01 8.65
C TYR A 181 6.32 -0.91 7.41
N LYS A 182 5.17 -1.51 7.11
CA LYS A 182 4.87 -2.19 5.85
C LYS A 182 3.77 -1.39 5.15
N ARG A 183 4.15 -0.63 4.11
CA ARG A 183 3.27 0.33 3.44
C ARG A 183 2.80 -0.19 2.09
N VAL A 184 1.51 -0.04 1.80
CA VAL A 184 0.94 -0.08 0.44
C VAL A 184 0.37 1.28 0.10
N VAL A 185 0.66 1.74 -1.12
CA VAL A 185 0.05 2.93 -1.71
C VAL A 185 -1.07 2.51 -2.66
N ASN A 186 -2.26 3.05 -2.44
CA ASN A 186 -3.49 2.76 -3.17
C ASN A 186 -3.84 1.26 -3.15
N PRO A 187 -4.13 0.66 -1.98
CA PRO A 187 -4.27 -0.79 -1.81
C PRO A 187 -5.32 -1.48 -2.71
N ASN A 188 -6.37 -0.76 -3.15
CA ASN A 188 -7.35 -1.29 -4.10
C ASN A 188 -6.81 -1.35 -5.56
N ASN A 189 -5.84 -0.49 -5.89
CA ASN A 189 -5.09 -0.51 -7.14
C ASN A 189 -3.60 -0.20 -6.88
N PRO A 190 -2.83 -1.16 -6.35
CA PRO A 190 -1.54 -0.90 -5.72
C PRO A 190 -0.54 -0.21 -6.65
N ALA A 191 -0.23 1.05 -6.34
CA ALA A 191 0.74 1.84 -7.11
C ALA A 191 2.18 1.51 -6.70
N SER A 192 2.40 1.30 -5.40
CA SER A 192 3.72 0.97 -4.84
C SER A 192 3.58 0.35 -3.46
N ALA A 193 4.66 -0.28 -2.98
CA ALA A 193 4.79 -0.71 -1.59
C ALA A 193 6.23 -0.48 -1.13
N TYR A 194 6.38 -0.20 0.17
CA TYR A 194 7.67 0.04 0.79
C TYR A 194 7.72 -0.53 2.20
N THR A 195 8.91 -0.88 2.67
CA THR A 195 9.18 -1.05 4.10
C THR A 195 9.97 0.14 4.62
N PHE A 196 9.71 0.55 5.86
CA PHE A 196 10.52 1.55 6.55
C PHE A 196 10.91 1.04 7.94
N LYS A 197 12.15 1.32 8.35
CA LYS A 197 12.49 1.35 9.77
C LYS A 197 12.59 2.80 10.21
N VAL A 198 11.87 3.13 11.27
CA VAL A 198 11.69 4.47 11.79
C VAL A 198 12.10 4.48 13.26
N ARG A 199 12.84 5.50 13.68
CA ARG A 199 13.31 5.64 15.07
C ARG A 199 13.00 7.02 15.61
N TYR A 200 12.78 7.11 16.92
CA TYR A 200 12.73 8.40 17.59
C TYR A 200 14.10 9.10 17.59
N SER A 201 14.14 10.31 17.04
CA SER A 201 15.30 11.19 17.15
C SER A 201 15.13 12.16 18.31
N LYS A 202 15.97 12.04 19.35
CA LYS A 202 16.01 13.00 20.46
C LYS A 202 16.34 14.42 19.98
N GLN A 203 17.24 14.55 19.01
CA GLN A 203 17.65 15.84 18.43
C GLN A 203 16.47 16.55 17.74
N HIS A 204 15.72 15.82 16.91
CA HIS A 204 14.63 16.40 16.12
C HIS A 204 13.27 16.32 16.82
N LYS A 205 13.17 15.61 17.95
CA LYS A 205 11.94 15.34 18.70
C LYS A 205 10.81 14.81 17.81
N MET A 206 11.15 13.83 16.97
CA MET A 206 10.22 13.17 16.04
C MET A 206 10.71 11.78 15.61
N MET A 207 9.79 10.98 15.10
CA MET A 207 10.06 9.70 14.44
C MET A 207 10.62 9.96 13.04
N ILE A 208 11.80 9.39 12.72
CA ILE A 208 12.51 9.60 11.45
C ILE A 208 12.84 8.26 10.80
N PRO A 209 12.57 8.07 9.49
CA PRO A 209 13.01 6.88 8.78
C PRO A 209 14.53 6.86 8.66
N PHE A 210 15.14 5.71 8.93
CA PHE A 210 16.57 5.50 8.75
C PHE A 210 16.89 4.33 7.79
N LYS A 211 15.89 3.48 7.50
CA LYS A 211 15.95 2.54 6.39
C LYS A 211 14.66 2.56 5.57
N LYS A 212 14.79 2.42 4.25
CA LYS A 212 13.70 2.20 3.30
C LYS A 212 14.04 0.97 2.44
N ASN A 213 13.17 -0.02 2.40
CA ASN A 213 13.41 -1.28 1.66
C ASN A 213 14.77 -1.91 1.98
N GLY A 214 15.11 -1.95 3.28
CA GLY A 214 16.40 -2.47 3.79
C GLY A 214 17.63 -1.57 3.57
N LYS A 215 17.53 -0.53 2.73
CA LYS A 215 18.65 0.37 2.43
C LYS A 215 18.65 1.61 3.34
N PRO A 216 19.81 2.19 3.67
CA PRO A 216 19.88 3.46 4.38
C PRO A 216 19.06 4.53 3.64
N GLU A 217 18.25 5.28 4.40
CA GLU A 217 17.42 6.36 3.86
C GLU A 217 17.90 7.71 4.41
N SER A 218 17.95 8.70 3.53
CA SER A 218 18.18 10.09 3.93
C SER A 218 16.92 10.62 4.60
N LYS A 219 17.04 11.37 5.72
CA LYS A 219 15.98 11.79 6.66
C LYS A 219 14.77 12.57 6.06
N LYS A 220 14.13 12.09 5.01
CA LYS A 220 12.94 12.67 4.40
C LYS A 220 11.71 12.25 5.22
N ALA A 221 10.88 13.22 5.59
CA ALA A 221 9.61 12.94 6.25
C ALA A 221 8.62 12.37 5.22
N GLU A 222 8.15 11.13 5.41
CA GLU A 222 7.20 10.46 4.50
C GLU A 222 5.79 10.29 5.13
N GLY A 223 5.34 11.24 5.94
CA GLY A 223 3.97 11.25 6.47
C GLY A 223 3.62 10.00 7.28
N PHE A 224 4.47 9.63 8.25
CA PHE A 224 4.23 8.50 9.14
C PHE A 224 3.26 8.90 10.26
N MET A 225 2.17 8.14 10.40
CA MET A 225 1.25 8.26 11.54
C MET A 225 1.63 7.21 12.60
N ASN A 226 1.72 7.62 13.86
CA ASN A 226 1.97 6.76 15.02
C ASN A 226 1.47 7.44 16.30
N PHE A 227 1.29 6.70 17.39
CA PHE A 227 0.80 7.22 18.66
C PHE A 227 1.64 8.40 19.16
N TYR A 228 2.97 8.35 19.02
CA TYR A 228 3.84 9.48 19.38
C TYR A 228 3.51 10.77 18.62
N THR A 229 3.37 10.70 17.29
CA THR A 229 3.06 11.88 16.46
C THR A 229 1.72 12.49 16.88
N VAL A 230 0.72 11.66 17.18
CA VAL A 230 -0.60 12.10 17.65
C VAL A 230 -0.50 12.75 19.03
N ALA A 231 0.07 12.05 20.01
CA ALA A 231 0.21 12.53 21.38
C ALA A 231 0.95 13.88 21.43
N ASN A 232 2.08 13.98 20.72
CA ASN A 232 2.87 15.22 20.63
C ASN A 232 2.07 16.37 20.01
N ALA A 233 1.21 16.10 19.02
CA ALA A 233 0.33 17.11 18.44
C ALA A 233 -0.71 17.61 19.45
N ILE A 234 -1.32 16.69 20.21
CA ILE A 234 -2.28 17.04 21.26
C ILE A 234 -1.62 17.92 22.33
N ILE A 235 -0.49 17.49 22.91
CA ILE A 235 0.22 18.25 23.95
C ILE A 235 0.56 19.65 23.46
N LYS A 236 1.15 19.77 22.26
CA LYS A 236 1.55 21.06 21.69
C LYS A 236 0.36 21.99 21.42
N LYS A 237 -0.83 21.43 21.23
CA LYS A 237 -2.04 22.17 20.87
C LYS A 237 -3.11 22.19 21.98
N GLN A 238 -2.84 21.65 23.16
CA GLN A 238 -3.85 21.44 24.21
C GLN A 238 -4.66 22.70 24.55
N ASN A 239 -4.01 23.87 24.60
CA ASN A 239 -4.68 25.14 24.92
C ASN A 239 -5.64 25.62 23.82
N PHE A 240 -5.49 25.11 22.61
CA PHE A 240 -6.31 25.42 21.44
C PHE A 240 -7.37 24.36 21.19
N LEU A 241 -7.45 23.31 21.99
CA LEU A 241 -8.39 22.22 21.83
C LEU A 241 -9.55 22.33 22.81
N GLU A 242 -10.71 21.90 22.36
CA GLU A 242 -11.89 21.65 23.16
C GLU A 242 -12.20 20.16 23.14
N VAL A 243 -12.70 19.67 24.27
CA VAL A 243 -13.01 18.26 24.47
C VAL A 243 -14.52 18.06 24.40
N TYR A 244 -14.94 17.05 23.65
CA TYR A 244 -16.32 16.58 23.58
C TYR A 244 -16.34 15.06 23.79
N ARG A 245 -17.44 14.53 24.31
CA ARG A 245 -17.61 13.09 24.53
C ARG A 245 -18.95 12.61 24.00
N ASN A 246 -18.93 11.46 23.32
CA ASN A 246 -20.13 10.72 22.91
C ASN A 246 -19.91 9.24 23.25
N GLY A 247 -20.59 8.74 24.28
CA GLY A 247 -20.34 7.41 24.81
C GLY A 247 -18.88 7.24 25.24
N LYS A 248 -18.20 6.25 24.63
CA LYS A 248 -16.78 5.95 24.87
C LYS A 248 -15.80 6.78 24.04
N ASP A 249 -16.29 7.55 23.06
CA ASP A 249 -15.43 8.28 22.13
C ASP A 249 -15.18 9.70 22.65
N VAL A 250 -13.91 10.09 22.68
CA VAL A 250 -13.46 11.46 22.96
C VAL A 250 -13.16 12.17 21.64
N TYR A 251 -13.72 13.34 21.46
CA TYR A 251 -13.48 14.20 20.30
C TYR A 251 -12.74 15.45 20.75
N LEU A 252 -11.67 15.77 20.03
CA LEU A 252 -10.88 16.98 20.20
C LEU A 252 -11.10 17.86 18.97
N ARG A 253 -11.50 19.12 19.21
CA ARG A 253 -11.73 20.10 18.15
C ARG A 253 -10.93 21.37 18.44
N PHE A 254 -10.46 22.05 17.40
CA PHE A 254 -9.84 23.36 17.59
C PHE A 254 -10.89 24.42 17.99
N LYS A 255 -10.51 25.28 18.95
CA LYS A 255 -11.27 26.49 19.34
C LYS A 255 -11.41 27.49 18.19
N ASP A 256 -10.42 27.49 17.29
CA ASP A 256 -10.41 28.35 16.12
C ASP A 256 -11.46 27.91 15.10
N LYS A 257 -12.42 28.80 14.81
CA LYS A 257 -13.48 28.56 13.83
C LYS A 257 -12.94 28.37 12.40
N ALA A 258 -11.75 28.87 12.08
CA ALA A 258 -11.12 28.62 10.79
C ALA A 258 -10.70 27.15 10.60
N LEU A 259 -10.51 26.42 11.71
CA LEU A 259 -10.15 25.00 11.74
C LEU A 259 -11.32 24.12 12.18
N LYS A 260 -12.56 24.61 12.01
CA LYS A 260 -13.78 23.94 12.48
C LYS A 260 -13.98 22.52 11.94
N ASP A 261 -13.39 22.20 10.80
CA ASP A 261 -13.45 20.92 10.09
C ASP A 261 -12.25 20.02 10.40
N THR A 262 -11.33 20.50 11.25
CA THR A 262 -10.21 19.71 11.79
C THR A 262 -10.59 19.19 13.16
N PHE A 263 -10.56 17.88 13.31
CA PHE A 263 -10.86 17.21 14.58
C PHE A 263 -10.06 15.91 14.71
N MET A 264 -10.04 15.41 15.94
CA MET A 264 -9.46 14.14 16.30
C MET A 264 -10.43 13.37 17.18
N LEU A 265 -10.65 12.10 16.89
CA LEU A 265 -11.34 11.14 17.74
C LEU A 265 -10.28 10.27 18.41
N ILE A 266 -10.44 10.01 19.70
CA ILE A 266 -9.63 9.08 20.49
C ILE A 266 -10.60 8.15 21.22
N SER A 267 -10.37 6.84 21.14
CA SER A 267 -11.22 5.82 21.75
C SER A 267 -10.39 4.61 22.15
N GLY A 268 -10.71 4.00 23.28
CA GLY A 268 -10.01 2.82 23.79
C GLY A 268 -8.90 3.15 24.79
N ASP A 269 -7.97 2.19 24.94
CA ASP A 269 -6.92 2.18 25.95
C ASP A 269 -5.60 1.63 25.35
N GLU A 270 -4.61 1.33 26.19
CA GLU A 270 -3.29 0.84 25.77
C GLU A 270 -3.35 -0.51 25.03
N THR A 271 -4.42 -1.29 25.21
CA THR A 271 -4.56 -2.63 24.61
C THR A 271 -5.12 -2.58 23.19
N ASN A 272 -5.93 -1.56 22.90
CA ASN A 272 -6.53 -1.34 21.58
C ASN A 272 -7.03 0.11 21.45
N MET A 273 -6.09 1.01 21.14
CA MET A 273 -6.35 2.42 20.93
C MET A 273 -6.76 2.67 19.47
N GLU A 274 -7.83 3.44 19.27
CA GLU A 274 -8.22 3.99 17.98
C GLU A 274 -8.08 5.51 18.00
N VAL A 275 -7.36 6.05 17.01
CA VAL A 275 -7.29 7.48 16.73
C VAL A 275 -7.78 7.72 15.31
N VAL A 276 -8.72 8.64 15.14
CA VAL A 276 -9.18 9.08 13.82
C VAL A 276 -8.99 10.58 13.70
N GLN A 277 -8.38 11.06 12.62
CA GLN A 277 -8.13 12.48 12.40
C GLN A 277 -8.71 12.90 11.05
N LYS A 278 -9.29 14.10 11.01
CA LYS A 278 -9.52 14.84 9.77
C LYS A 278 -8.81 16.17 9.89
N VAL A 279 -8.06 16.50 8.85
CA VAL A 279 -7.45 17.82 8.67
C VAL A 279 -8.15 18.45 7.48
N GLY A 280 -9.04 19.39 7.78
CA GLY A 280 -9.74 20.21 6.80
C GLY A 280 -9.23 21.64 6.91
N THR A 281 -8.22 21.98 6.10
CA THR A 281 -7.67 23.35 6.06
C THR A 281 -7.76 23.87 4.64
N LYS A 282 -8.37 25.06 4.48
CA LYS A 282 -8.50 25.70 3.17
C LYS A 282 -7.11 25.92 2.54
N GLY A 283 -6.91 25.39 1.33
CA GLY A 283 -5.65 25.54 0.57
C GLY A 283 -4.60 24.46 0.81
N LEU A 284 -4.86 23.49 1.70
CA LEU A 284 -4.05 22.28 1.86
C LEU A 284 -4.84 21.05 1.41
N PRO A 285 -4.16 19.95 1.01
CA PRO A 285 -4.84 18.68 0.79
C PRO A 285 -5.63 18.28 2.04
N ASN A 286 -6.91 17.95 1.85
CA ASN A 286 -7.70 17.39 2.94
C ASN A 286 -7.12 16.01 3.25
N MET A 287 -6.84 15.76 4.52
CA MET A 287 -6.27 14.50 4.97
C MET A 287 -7.20 13.87 5.99
N GLN A 288 -7.43 12.58 5.84
CA GLN A 288 -8.15 11.75 6.81
C GLN A 288 -7.25 10.59 7.18
N SER A 289 -7.15 10.27 8.46
CA SER A 289 -6.29 9.17 8.90
C SER A 289 -6.92 8.42 10.05
N ARG A 290 -6.81 7.10 10.00
CA ARG A 290 -7.15 6.21 11.09
C ARG A 290 -5.88 5.49 11.54
N LEU A 291 -5.72 5.37 12.83
CA LEU A 291 -4.70 4.56 13.46
C LEU A 291 -5.40 3.66 14.48
N ILE A 292 -5.15 2.36 14.45
CA ILE A 292 -5.72 1.41 15.42
C ILE A 292 -4.72 0.33 15.82
N GLY A 293 -4.60 0.05 17.11
CA GLY A 293 -3.76 -1.02 17.66
C GLY A 293 -3.21 -0.70 19.04
N ASN A 294 -2.02 -1.20 19.35
CA ASN A 294 -1.38 -1.07 20.66
C ASN A 294 0.14 -0.83 20.54
N GLN A 295 0.86 -0.98 21.66
CA GLN A 295 2.30 -0.76 21.73
C GLN A 295 3.11 -1.69 20.82
N ASP A 296 2.65 -2.92 20.59
CA ASP A 296 3.39 -3.97 19.89
C ASP A 296 3.13 -3.94 18.38
N GLU A 297 1.87 -3.76 18.00
CA GLU A 297 1.44 -3.69 16.61
C GLU A 297 0.26 -2.72 16.45
N PHE A 298 0.31 -1.94 15.37
CA PHE A 298 -0.80 -1.09 14.98
C PHE A 298 -0.86 -0.93 13.48
N THR A 299 -2.02 -0.46 13.01
CA THR A 299 -2.29 -0.24 11.60
C THR A 299 -2.63 1.22 11.37
N THR A 300 -2.31 1.73 10.19
CA THR A 300 -2.75 3.06 9.79
C THR A 300 -3.35 3.03 8.40
N LEU A 301 -4.39 3.84 8.21
CA LEU A 301 -5.01 4.11 6.92
C LEU A 301 -5.11 5.61 6.78
N THR A 302 -4.42 6.18 5.78
CA THR A 302 -4.41 7.62 5.53
C THR A 302 -4.88 7.91 4.12
N GLU A 303 -5.92 8.72 3.98
CA GLU A 303 -6.41 9.27 2.72
C GLU A 303 -5.95 10.71 2.57
N ILE A 304 -5.32 11.02 1.45
CA ILE A 304 -4.85 12.35 1.08
C ILE A 304 -5.61 12.76 -0.18
N HIS A 305 -6.57 13.66 -0.03
CA HIS A 305 -7.40 14.14 -1.13
C HIS A 305 -6.71 15.33 -1.81
N HIS A 306 -6.30 15.13 -3.05
CA HIS A 306 -5.77 16.16 -3.93
C HIS A 306 -6.75 16.41 -5.09
N PRO A 307 -6.78 17.61 -5.71
CA PRO A 307 -7.60 17.87 -6.90
C PRO A 307 -7.40 16.90 -8.08
N LYS A 308 -6.29 16.14 -8.08
CA LYS A 308 -5.94 15.16 -9.12
C LYS A 308 -6.34 13.72 -8.75
N GLY A 309 -6.91 13.51 -7.57
CA GLY A 309 -7.28 12.20 -7.04
C GLY A 309 -6.88 12.01 -5.58
N THR A 310 -7.33 10.89 -5.02
CA THR A 310 -7.01 10.49 -3.64
C THR A 310 -5.80 9.55 -3.65
N VAL A 311 -4.85 9.81 -2.75
CA VAL A 311 -3.78 8.85 -2.42
C VAL A 311 -4.13 8.19 -1.10
N ILE A 312 -4.11 6.86 -1.07
CA ILE A 312 -4.38 6.08 0.13
C ILE A 312 -3.08 5.41 0.55
N LEU A 313 -2.68 5.60 1.81
CA LEU A 313 -1.54 4.94 2.44
C LEU A 313 -2.09 3.96 3.47
N ALA A 314 -1.86 2.66 3.27
CA ALA A 314 -2.18 1.63 4.25
C ALA A 314 -0.88 1.09 4.84
N ASP A 315 -0.77 1.10 6.15
CA ASP A 315 0.40 0.65 6.89
C ASP A 315 0.02 -0.44 7.90
N VAL A 316 0.84 -1.49 7.96
CA VAL A 316 0.97 -2.35 9.16
C VAL A 316 2.29 -2.00 9.81
N VAL A 317 2.27 -1.73 11.11
CA VAL A 317 3.43 -1.27 11.87
C VAL A 317 3.69 -2.21 13.03
N ILE A 318 4.91 -2.70 13.13
CA ILE A 318 5.38 -3.60 14.18
C ILE A 318 6.48 -2.89 14.96
N THR A 319 6.40 -2.92 16.28
CA THR A 319 7.41 -2.39 17.19
C THR A 319 8.55 -3.40 17.35
N GLN A 320 9.80 -2.94 17.25
CA GLN A 320 11.04 -3.72 17.28
C GLN A 320 12.04 -3.20 18.30
#